data_AF-A0A3N7BRZ8-F1
#
_entry.id   AF-A0A3N7BRZ8-F1
#
_cell.length_a   1.000
_cell.length_b   1.000
_cell.length_c   1.000
_cell.angle_alpha   90.00
_cell.angle_beta   90.00
_cell.angle_gamma   90.00
#
_symmetry.space_group_name_H-M   'P 1'
#
loop_
_entity.id
_entity.type
_entity.pdbx_description
1 polymer ?
#
loop_
_entity_poly.entity_id
_entity_poly.type
_entity_poly.pdbx_seq_one_letter_code
_entity_poly.pdbx_strand_id
1 'polypeptide(L)'
;MKFLNKGVFIVFSLLYSYSFAQYRNGLKGIYMPQGEQVNLPAEYNFFIDEGRRIAGEVFYQNLQRSSGRDSSFNSLELIFFENRKYDFLNTGFVLVPQMNSQLMGKNISTVAVRNNNTWKMAFGTVDFATYNPRNNVTNFLYMVICRNMTNEQVLAHFFNMMDIPANSKISKYVQLVRDINKANKINVEEKVDEFAPGLLTRLCKDINSQTSGDECTLALYKAYIEDKDENVTRQNIDRFFRSLSNMSLQNMTNDYVLPRGDLNMMEKDIKLVLPNEFFYVKKKNDQSDVSFFIEKIEQNLTYDFDKKTYVLLFKVTPHFDSMSSDFKFLGEYDDMLKGKQQTADIEVKKNEINYFEFFLYPDRMEVQVNMTKKENRFSYGYKLKNIFKIKKNTP
;
A
#
# COMPACT_ATOMS: atom_id res chain seq x y z
N MET A 1 -32.52 16.12 6.57
CA MET A 1 -31.60 17.30 6.62
C MET A 1 -31.43 17.79 5.19
N LYS A 2 -31.59 19.09 4.93
CA LYS A 2 -31.39 19.67 3.60
C LYS A 2 -29.93 19.44 3.18
N PHE A 3 -29.70 18.55 2.22
CA PHE A 3 -28.39 18.35 1.60
C PHE A 3 -28.06 19.55 0.72
N LEU A 4 -27.46 20.56 1.33
CA LEU A 4 -26.49 21.41 0.66
C LEU A 4 -25.11 20.85 1.00
N ASN A 5 -24.60 19.99 0.11
CA ASN A 5 -23.16 19.89 -0.10
C ASN A 5 -22.93 19.52 -1.56
N LYS A 6 -22.38 20.52 -2.28
CA LYS A 6 -21.82 20.37 -3.61
C LYS A 6 -20.56 19.51 -3.48
N GLY A 7 -20.41 18.51 -4.35
CA GLY A 7 -19.17 17.74 -4.47
C GLY A 7 -19.39 16.25 -4.62
N VAL A 8 -19.93 15.84 -5.77
CA VAL A 8 -19.85 14.45 -6.24
C VAL A 8 -19.24 14.50 -7.63
N PHE A 9 -17.99 14.07 -7.74
CA PHE A 9 -17.38 13.79 -9.04
C PHE A 9 -17.21 12.29 -9.24
N ILE A 10 -17.49 11.92 -10.47
CA ILE A 10 -17.69 10.61 -11.05
C ILE A 10 -16.54 10.37 -12.04
N VAL A 11 -16.00 9.14 -12.01
CA VAL A 11 -15.45 8.35 -13.15
C VAL A 11 -14.14 8.76 -13.83
N PHE A 12 -13.20 7.80 -13.75
CA PHE A 12 -12.17 7.49 -14.74
C PHE A 12 -12.72 7.47 -16.17
N SER A 13 -12.48 8.52 -16.95
CA SER A 13 -12.09 8.44 -18.36
C SER A 13 -12.00 9.84 -18.97
N LEU A 14 -10.84 10.19 -19.50
CA LEU A 14 -10.76 11.06 -20.68
C LEU A 14 -9.77 10.45 -21.68
N LEU A 15 -10.37 9.87 -22.72
CA LEU A 15 -9.92 10.02 -24.10
C LEU A 15 -9.89 11.51 -24.47
N TYR A 16 -9.09 11.84 -25.49
CA TYR A 16 -8.72 13.17 -26.01
C TYR A 16 -7.61 13.87 -25.20
N SER A 17 -6.36 13.87 -25.69
CA SER A 17 -5.99 14.53 -26.95
C SER A 17 -5.31 13.61 -27.96
N TYR A 18 -5.86 13.60 -29.17
CA TYR A 18 -5.29 13.11 -30.43
C TYR A 18 -4.02 13.88 -30.82
N SER A 19 -3.18 13.20 -31.61
CA SER A 19 -2.34 13.72 -32.69
C SER A 19 -1.03 14.47 -32.36
N PHE A 20 0.07 13.88 -32.87
CA PHE A 20 1.31 14.52 -33.33
C PHE A 20 2.01 15.51 -32.39
N ALA A 21 2.73 14.99 -31.39
CA ALA A 21 3.97 15.59 -30.91
C ALA A 21 4.79 14.51 -30.19
N GLN A 22 6.02 14.27 -30.64
CA GLN A 22 6.91 13.22 -30.14
C GLN A 22 7.38 13.42 -28.69
N TYR A 23 6.94 14.46 -27.98
CA TYR A 23 7.35 14.77 -26.60
C TYR A 23 6.19 15.45 -25.87
N ARG A 24 5.70 14.88 -24.76
CA ARG A 24 4.72 15.55 -23.87
C ARG A 24 5.42 16.06 -22.60
N ASN A 25 4.98 17.21 -22.10
CA ASN A 25 5.51 17.84 -20.89
C ASN A 25 5.31 16.95 -19.65
N GLY A 26 6.41 16.34 -19.18
CA GLY A 26 6.64 15.73 -17.87
C GLY A 26 5.77 14.53 -17.47
N LEU A 27 6.34 13.59 -16.69
CA LEU A 27 5.56 12.58 -15.95
C LEU A 27 4.44 13.22 -15.09
N LYS A 28 4.60 14.50 -14.72
CA LYS A 28 3.58 15.31 -14.03
C LYS A 28 2.21 15.27 -14.69
N GLY A 29 2.13 15.24 -16.03
CA GLY A 29 0.87 15.17 -16.77
C GLY A 29 0.16 13.81 -16.72
N ILE A 30 0.85 12.74 -16.32
CA ILE A 30 0.29 11.39 -16.16
C ILE A 30 0.03 11.07 -14.69
N TYR A 31 0.97 11.40 -13.82
CA TYR A 31 1.04 10.85 -12.47
C TYR A 31 0.61 11.82 -11.36
N MET A 32 0.64 13.14 -11.61
CA MET A 32 0.37 14.16 -10.58
C MET A 32 -0.10 15.51 -11.19
N PRO A 33 -1.21 15.56 -11.96
CA PRO A 33 -1.76 16.83 -12.42
C PRO A 33 -2.18 17.70 -11.23
N GLN A 34 -2.12 19.02 -11.38
CA GLN A 34 -2.47 19.97 -10.32
C GLN A 34 -3.93 19.76 -9.89
N GLY A 35 -4.15 19.49 -8.60
CA GLY A 35 -5.47 19.31 -8.00
C GLY A 35 -5.92 17.87 -7.79
N GLU A 36 -5.19 16.85 -8.27
CA GLU A 36 -5.51 15.45 -7.96
C GLU A 36 -5.09 15.07 -6.53
N GLN A 37 -5.97 14.32 -5.86
CA GLN A 37 -5.71 13.75 -4.53
C GLN A 37 -4.57 12.74 -4.60
N VAL A 38 -3.68 12.79 -3.60
CA VAL A 38 -2.54 11.89 -3.55
C VAL A 38 -2.94 10.58 -2.86
N ASN A 39 -2.66 9.46 -3.52
CA ASN A 39 -2.97 8.11 -3.03
C ASN A 39 -1.96 7.60 -1.99
N LEU A 40 -1.54 8.46 -1.06
CA LEU A 40 -0.74 8.09 0.10
C LEU A 40 -1.22 8.87 1.33
N PRO A 41 -1.05 8.33 2.55
CA PRO A 41 -1.31 9.04 3.79
C PRO A 41 -0.53 10.35 3.86
N ALA A 42 -1.10 11.39 4.49
CA ALA A 42 -0.48 12.73 4.59
C ALA A 42 0.93 12.72 5.24
N GLU A 43 1.22 11.72 6.08
CA GLU A 43 2.55 11.51 6.66
C GLU A 43 3.65 11.23 5.62
N TYR A 44 3.30 10.89 4.36
CA TYR A 44 4.20 10.69 3.22
C TYR A 44 4.30 11.89 2.27
N ASN A 45 3.81 13.08 2.64
CA ASN A 45 3.93 14.28 1.79
C ASN A 45 5.37 14.56 1.32
N PHE A 46 6.38 14.29 2.16
CA PHE A 46 7.79 14.41 1.77
C PHE A 46 8.16 13.55 0.55
N PHE A 47 7.62 12.32 0.47
CA PHE A 47 7.87 11.39 -0.62
C PHE A 47 7.13 11.81 -1.88
N ILE A 48 5.91 12.33 -1.71
CA ILE A 48 5.09 12.88 -2.79
C ILE A 48 5.78 14.09 -3.42
N ASP A 49 6.28 15.02 -2.60
CA ASP A 49 6.92 16.23 -3.08
C ASP A 49 8.23 15.94 -3.82
N GLU A 50 9.02 14.97 -3.34
CA GLU A 50 10.18 14.46 -4.07
C GLU A 50 9.77 13.82 -5.40
N GLY A 51 8.70 13.01 -5.41
CA GLY A 51 8.13 12.45 -6.63
C GLY A 51 7.69 13.52 -7.64
N ARG A 52 7.06 14.61 -7.17
CA ARG A 52 6.67 15.76 -8.02
C ARG A 52 7.89 16.45 -8.64
N ARG A 53 8.96 16.61 -7.86
CA ARG A 53 10.22 17.19 -8.33
C ARG A 53 10.80 16.34 -9.46
N ILE A 54 10.96 15.03 -9.23
CA ILE A 54 11.47 14.09 -10.23
C ILE A 54 10.57 14.04 -11.47
N ALA A 55 9.25 14.02 -11.29
CA ALA A 55 8.29 13.98 -12.39
C ALA A 55 8.29 15.24 -13.27
N GLY A 56 8.85 16.36 -12.79
CA GLY A 56 9.11 17.57 -13.57
C GLY A 56 10.38 17.49 -14.43
N GLU A 57 11.28 16.55 -14.13
CA GLU A 57 12.58 16.39 -14.79
C GLU A 57 12.62 15.21 -15.77
N VAL A 58 11.72 14.24 -15.61
CA VAL A 58 11.61 13.04 -16.44
C VAL A 58 10.45 13.18 -17.42
N PHE A 59 10.74 12.99 -18.70
CA PHE A 59 9.77 13.04 -19.79
C PHE A 59 9.32 11.62 -20.15
N TYR A 60 8.28 11.51 -20.98
CA TYR A 60 7.86 10.22 -21.50
C TYR A 60 7.44 10.27 -22.97
N GLN A 61 7.50 9.11 -23.62
CA GLN A 61 6.89 8.86 -24.93
C GLN A 61 6.25 7.47 -24.98
N ASN A 62 5.56 7.18 -26.08
CA ASN A 62 4.98 5.86 -26.37
C ASN A 62 4.04 5.30 -25.29
N LEU A 63 3.30 6.18 -24.59
CA LEU A 63 2.36 5.78 -23.55
C LEU A 63 1.23 4.92 -24.11
N GLN A 64 1.17 3.67 -23.67
CA GLN A 64 0.02 2.78 -23.77
C GLN A 64 -0.56 2.60 -22.37
N ARG A 65 -1.84 2.92 -22.21
CA ARG A 65 -2.54 2.85 -20.92
C ARG A 65 -3.77 1.98 -21.02
N SER A 66 -3.94 1.12 -20.03
CA SER A 66 -5.18 0.41 -19.73
C SER A 66 -5.51 0.60 -18.27
N SER A 67 -6.78 0.82 -17.93
CA SER A 67 -7.21 0.93 -16.54
C SER A 67 -8.57 0.31 -16.36
N GLY A 68 -8.69 -0.50 -15.32
CA GLY A 68 -9.93 -1.09 -14.84
C GLY A 68 -10.34 -0.50 -13.50
N ARG A 69 -11.31 -1.14 -12.86
CA ARG A 69 -11.89 -0.73 -11.57
C ARG A 69 -10.91 -0.87 -10.40
N ASP A 70 -10.03 -1.88 -10.47
CA ASP A 70 -9.15 -2.35 -9.39
C ASP A 70 -7.66 -2.37 -9.80
N SER A 71 -7.35 -1.85 -10.99
CA SER A 71 -6.01 -1.97 -11.57
C SER A 71 -5.77 -0.95 -12.67
N SER A 72 -4.49 -0.63 -12.89
CA SER A 72 -4.03 0.11 -14.05
C SER A 72 -2.70 -0.43 -14.54
N PHE A 73 -2.53 -0.36 -15.85
CA PHE A 73 -1.36 -0.75 -16.59
C PHE A 73 -0.92 0.43 -17.43
N ASN A 74 0.36 0.80 -17.33
CA ASN A 74 0.99 1.75 -18.23
C ASN A 74 2.25 1.12 -18.80
N SER A 75 2.41 1.14 -20.12
CA SER A 75 3.68 0.90 -20.80
C SER A 75 4.11 2.20 -21.42
N LEU A 76 5.31 2.68 -21.12
CA LEU A 76 5.83 3.93 -21.65
C LEU A 76 7.35 3.88 -21.71
N GLU A 77 7.94 4.79 -22.46
CA GLU A 77 9.38 5.05 -22.41
C GLU A 77 9.61 6.31 -21.61
N LEU A 78 10.44 6.22 -20.57
CA LEU A 78 10.92 7.37 -19.81
C LEU A 78 12.13 7.97 -20.52
N ILE A 79 12.15 9.29 -20.65
CA ILE A 79 13.25 10.03 -21.26
C ILE A 79 13.91 10.88 -20.18
N PHE A 80 15.17 10.59 -19.92
CA PHE A 80 16.02 11.37 -19.03
C PHE A 80 16.98 12.21 -19.86
N PHE A 81 16.94 13.52 -19.62
CA PHE A 81 17.88 14.46 -20.20
C PHE A 81 19.06 14.64 -19.26
N GLU A 82 20.26 14.73 -19.86
CA GLU A 82 21.53 14.94 -19.14
C GLU A 82 21.94 13.73 -18.28
N ASN A 83 23.21 13.64 -17.87
CA ASN A 83 23.71 12.60 -16.95
C ASN A 83 23.26 12.82 -15.50
N ARG A 84 22.00 13.21 -15.30
CA ARG A 84 21.45 13.48 -13.98
C ARG A 84 21.39 12.21 -13.16
N LYS A 85 21.76 12.38 -11.90
CA LYS A 85 21.72 11.37 -10.86
C LYS A 85 20.56 11.70 -9.93
N TYR A 86 19.75 10.71 -9.57
CA TYR A 86 18.62 10.89 -8.67
C TYR A 86 18.93 10.17 -7.36
N ASP A 87 19.28 10.94 -6.33
CA ASP A 87 19.46 10.41 -4.97
C ASP A 87 18.09 10.21 -4.32
N PHE A 88 17.77 8.97 -3.99
CA PHE A 88 16.51 8.60 -3.38
C PHE A 88 16.42 9.21 -1.98
N LEU A 89 15.62 10.27 -1.81
CA LEU A 89 15.39 10.93 -0.51
C LEU A 89 16.68 11.38 0.22
N ASN A 90 17.75 11.67 -0.52
CA ASN A 90 19.07 12.02 0.02
C ASN A 90 19.65 10.94 0.95
N THR A 91 19.48 9.67 0.57
CA THR A 91 19.94 8.51 1.33
C THR A 91 21.26 7.95 0.80
N GLY A 92 21.77 8.47 -0.31
CA GLY A 92 22.96 7.98 -1.00
C GLY A 92 22.70 6.79 -1.92
N PHE A 93 21.44 6.32 -2.01
CA PHE A 93 21.01 5.38 -3.05
C PHE A 93 20.69 6.16 -4.32
N VAL A 94 21.55 6.03 -5.32
CA VAL A 94 21.51 6.91 -6.49
C VAL A 94 21.08 6.15 -7.73
N LEU A 95 19.98 6.58 -8.35
CA LEU A 95 19.55 6.10 -9.66
C LEU A 95 20.31 6.84 -10.75
N VAL A 96 20.89 6.08 -11.69
CA VAL A 96 21.70 6.58 -12.81
C VAL A 96 21.19 5.97 -14.11
N PRO A 97 20.39 6.73 -14.89
CA PRO A 97 20.00 6.34 -16.25
C PRO A 97 21.21 6.24 -17.18
N GLN A 98 21.26 5.21 -18.03
CA GLN A 98 22.31 5.02 -19.02
C GLN A 98 21.95 5.75 -20.31
N MET A 99 22.87 6.61 -20.78
CA MET A 99 22.70 7.26 -22.07
C MET A 99 22.79 6.23 -23.18
N ASN A 100 21.69 6.03 -23.90
CA ASN A 100 21.55 4.99 -24.91
C ASN A 100 20.96 5.53 -26.24
N SER A 101 20.59 6.81 -26.29
CA SER A 101 19.98 7.42 -27.46
C SER A 101 20.39 8.89 -27.64
N GLN A 102 20.02 9.47 -28.77
CA GLN A 102 20.20 10.89 -29.06
C GLN A 102 18.88 11.53 -29.49
N LEU A 103 18.62 12.71 -28.92
CA LEU A 103 17.49 13.54 -29.27
C LEU A 103 17.97 14.95 -29.59
N MET A 104 17.73 15.39 -30.84
CA MET A 104 18.17 16.71 -31.33
C MET A 104 19.67 16.95 -31.09
N GLY A 105 20.49 15.91 -31.28
CA GLY A 105 21.94 15.96 -31.07
C GLY A 105 22.40 15.96 -29.60
N LYS A 106 21.48 15.83 -28.63
CA LYS A 106 21.79 15.66 -27.22
C LYS A 106 21.68 14.19 -26.83
N ASN A 107 22.65 13.68 -26.07
CA ASN A 107 22.56 12.36 -25.48
C ASN A 107 21.42 12.33 -24.45
N ILE A 108 20.59 11.30 -24.53
CA ILE A 108 19.48 11.03 -23.61
C ILE A 108 19.53 9.57 -23.18
N SER A 109 18.88 9.27 -22.06
CA SER A 109 18.52 7.90 -21.69
C SER A 109 17.04 7.69 -22.00
N THR A 110 16.74 6.66 -22.78
CA THR A 110 15.38 6.16 -22.99
C THR A 110 15.24 4.85 -22.24
N VAL A 111 14.27 4.77 -21.32
CA VAL A 111 14.04 3.59 -20.47
C VAL A 111 12.65 3.07 -20.71
N ALA A 112 12.53 1.90 -21.32
CA ALA A 112 11.24 1.24 -21.50
C ALA A 112 10.75 0.69 -20.16
N VAL A 113 9.60 1.18 -19.69
CA VAL A 113 9.00 0.78 -18.42
C VAL A 113 7.58 0.26 -18.58
N ARG A 114 7.25 -0.77 -17.79
CA ARG A 114 5.88 -1.25 -17.58
C ARG A 114 5.51 -1.07 -16.12
N ASN A 115 4.52 -0.23 -15.86
CA ASN A 115 4.02 0.10 -14.54
C ASN A 115 2.62 -0.50 -14.35
N ASN A 116 2.50 -1.40 -13.38
CA ASN A 116 1.23 -1.98 -12.94
C ASN A 116 0.91 -1.42 -11.57
N ASN A 117 -0.31 -0.91 -11.38
CA ASN A 117 -0.82 -0.59 -10.05
C ASN A 117 -2.10 -1.37 -9.84
N THR A 118 -2.29 -1.90 -8.64
CA THR A 118 -3.50 -2.62 -8.26
C THR A 118 -4.01 -2.11 -6.92
N TRP A 119 -5.33 -2.03 -6.80
CA TRP A 119 -6.06 -1.73 -5.58
C TRP A 119 -7.32 -2.60 -5.60
N LYS A 120 -7.52 -3.46 -4.61
CA LYS A 120 -8.69 -4.38 -4.67
C LYS A 120 -10.00 -3.72 -4.25
N MET A 121 -9.97 -2.45 -3.84
CA MET A 121 -11.17 -1.75 -3.45
C MET A 121 -12.09 -1.60 -4.67
N ALA A 122 -13.30 -2.15 -4.54
CA ALA A 122 -14.26 -2.18 -5.63
C ALA A 122 -14.57 -0.76 -6.15
N PHE A 123 -14.45 0.33 -5.41
CA PHE A 123 -14.87 1.66 -5.90
C PHE A 123 -13.73 2.56 -6.38
N GLY A 124 -12.52 2.03 -6.56
CA GLY A 124 -11.37 2.81 -7.03
C GLY A 124 -10.29 2.97 -5.95
N THR A 125 -9.59 4.10 -5.97
CA THR A 125 -8.47 4.40 -5.06
C THR A 125 -8.94 4.74 -3.65
N VAL A 126 -8.13 4.41 -2.65
CA VAL A 126 -8.41 4.76 -1.24
C VAL A 126 -8.24 6.25 -1.03
N ASP A 127 -9.29 6.91 -0.56
CA ASP A 127 -9.20 8.29 -0.11
C ASP A 127 -8.66 8.33 1.33
N PHE A 128 -7.36 8.56 1.48
CA PHE A 128 -6.72 8.68 2.78
C PHE A 128 -7.12 9.92 3.58
N ALA A 129 -7.91 10.85 3.01
CA ALA A 129 -8.53 11.92 3.79
C ALA A 129 -9.72 11.44 4.61
N THR A 130 -10.44 10.41 4.13
CA THR A 130 -11.61 9.84 4.79
C THR A 130 -11.33 8.46 5.42
N TYR A 131 -10.33 7.74 4.91
CA TYR A 131 -9.89 6.45 5.44
C TYR A 131 -8.69 6.57 6.37
N ASN A 132 -8.81 5.99 7.56
CA ASN A 132 -7.69 5.80 8.48
C ASN A 132 -7.81 4.43 9.19
N PRO A 133 -6.84 3.51 9.02
CA PRO A 133 -6.85 2.21 9.68
C PRO A 133 -6.68 2.32 11.22
N ARG A 134 -6.23 3.48 11.73
CA ARG A 134 -6.25 3.78 13.18
C ARG A 134 -7.68 3.88 13.71
N ASN A 135 -8.61 4.39 12.90
CA ASN A 135 -10.01 4.55 13.28
C ASN A 135 -10.77 3.25 12.98
N ASN A 136 -11.17 2.56 14.04
CA ASN A 136 -11.85 1.27 14.00
C ASN A 136 -13.16 1.30 13.19
N VAL A 137 -13.93 2.40 13.29
CA VAL A 137 -15.21 2.56 12.57
C VAL A 137 -14.95 2.62 11.06
N THR A 138 -14.08 3.54 10.62
CA THR A 138 -13.77 3.69 9.20
C THR A 138 -13.12 2.44 8.65
N ASN A 139 -12.25 1.78 9.43
CA ASN A 139 -11.61 0.55 8.99
C ASN A 139 -12.63 -0.59 8.78
N PHE A 140 -13.54 -0.78 9.73
CA PHE A 140 -14.61 -1.78 9.59
C PHE A 140 -15.48 -1.52 8.36
N LEU A 141 -15.96 -0.29 8.18
CA LEU A 141 -16.81 0.08 7.04
C LEU A 141 -16.09 -0.10 5.70
N TYR A 142 -14.83 0.30 5.61
CA TYR A 142 -14.03 0.08 4.40
C TYR A 142 -13.81 -1.41 4.11
N MET A 143 -13.59 -2.25 5.14
CA MET A 143 -13.49 -3.71 4.94
C MET A 143 -14.79 -4.31 4.41
N VAL A 144 -15.95 -3.91 4.96
CA VAL A 144 -17.28 -4.34 4.47
C VAL A 144 -17.43 -3.99 2.98
N ILE A 145 -17.04 -2.78 2.59
CA ILE A 145 -17.07 -2.30 1.21
C ILE A 145 -16.11 -3.10 0.32
N CYS A 146 -14.86 -3.32 0.74
CA CYS A 146 -13.88 -4.11 -0.01
C CYS A 146 -14.29 -5.57 -0.20
N ARG A 147 -15.05 -6.11 0.75
CA ARG A 147 -15.66 -7.44 0.68
C ARG A 147 -16.94 -7.47 -0.15
N ASN A 148 -17.38 -6.32 -0.68
CA ASN A 148 -18.61 -6.15 -1.44
C ASN A 148 -19.84 -6.74 -0.70
N MET A 149 -19.89 -6.53 0.62
CA MET A 149 -20.99 -7.01 1.45
C MET A 149 -22.13 -5.99 1.49
N THR A 150 -23.36 -6.45 1.25
CA THR A 150 -24.55 -5.62 1.48
C THR A 150 -24.84 -5.51 2.98
N ASN A 151 -25.64 -4.52 3.38
CA ASN A 151 -26.10 -4.38 4.77
C ASN A 151 -26.79 -5.66 5.28
N GLU A 152 -27.57 -6.33 4.44
CA GLU A 152 -28.23 -7.59 4.77
C GLU A 152 -27.23 -8.73 4.98
N GLN A 153 -26.16 -8.79 4.18
CA GLN A 153 -25.12 -9.81 4.35
C GLN A 153 -24.33 -9.59 5.65
N VAL A 154 -24.05 -8.33 6.00
CA VAL A 154 -23.42 -7.99 7.29
C VAL A 154 -24.33 -8.38 8.45
N LEU A 155 -25.61 -8.00 8.38
CA LEU A 155 -26.63 -8.33 9.38
C LEU A 155 -26.78 -9.85 9.55
N ALA A 156 -26.90 -10.59 8.45
CA ALA A 156 -26.98 -12.05 8.46
C ALA A 156 -25.74 -12.68 9.14
N HIS A 157 -24.56 -12.12 8.88
CA HIS A 157 -23.33 -12.61 9.47
C HIS A 157 -23.29 -12.40 10.98
N PHE A 158 -23.65 -11.21 11.48
CA PHE A 158 -23.79 -10.99 12.92
C PHE A 158 -24.80 -11.93 13.56
N PHE A 159 -25.94 -12.13 12.90
CA PHE A 159 -26.97 -13.06 13.36
C PHE A 159 -26.45 -14.50 13.50
N ASN A 160 -25.64 -14.95 12.54
CA ASN A 160 -25.04 -16.29 12.55
C ASN A 160 -23.93 -16.44 13.59
N MET A 161 -23.19 -15.37 13.89
CA MET A 161 -22.13 -15.37 14.93
C MET A 161 -22.67 -15.40 16.36
N MET A 162 -23.97 -15.17 16.57
CA MET A 162 -24.57 -15.21 17.91
C MET A 162 -24.74 -16.66 18.35
N ASP A 163 -23.86 -17.16 19.22
CA ASP A 163 -23.91 -18.55 19.67
C ASP A 163 -25.12 -18.82 20.58
N ILE A 164 -25.40 -17.96 21.58
CA ILE A 164 -26.50 -18.17 22.55
C ILE A 164 -27.07 -16.82 23.01
N PRO A 165 -28.39 -16.58 22.93
CA PRO A 165 -29.01 -15.36 23.48
C PRO A 165 -28.84 -15.31 25.00
N ALA A 166 -28.78 -14.11 25.58
CA ALA A 166 -28.54 -13.90 27.01
C ALA A 166 -29.58 -14.59 27.93
N ASN A 167 -30.72 -15.00 27.37
CA ASN A 167 -31.75 -15.77 28.04
C ASN A 167 -32.31 -16.81 27.05
N SER A 168 -32.41 -18.07 27.49
CA SER A 168 -32.95 -19.18 26.68
C SER A 168 -34.43 -18.99 26.28
N LYS A 169 -35.13 -18.03 26.89
CA LYS A 169 -36.52 -17.65 26.55
C LYS A 169 -36.63 -16.56 25.48
N ILE A 170 -35.51 -16.02 24.98
CA ILE A 170 -35.48 -14.95 23.98
C ILE A 170 -34.83 -15.52 22.71
N SER A 171 -35.42 -15.27 21.54
CA SER A 171 -34.82 -15.68 20.27
C SER A 171 -33.58 -14.83 19.95
N LYS A 172 -32.71 -15.33 19.07
CA LYS A 172 -31.54 -14.57 18.58
C LYS A 172 -31.97 -13.26 17.92
N TYR A 173 -33.12 -13.24 17.25
CA TYR A 173 -33.67 -12.05 16.60
C TYR A 173 -34.06 -10.97 17.60
N VAL A 174 -34.86 -11.33 18.62
CA VAL A 174 -35.29 -10.37 19.64
C VAL A 174 -34.09 -9.82 20.41
N GLN A 175 -33.09 -10.65 20.71
CA GLN A 175 -31.85 -10.20 21.33
C GLN A 175 -31.11 -9.19 20.43
N LEU A 176 -31.00 -9.48 19.13
CA LEU A 176 -30.36 -8.59 18.16
C LEU A 176 -31.04 -7.23 18.05
N VAL A 177 -32.37 -7.20 17.94
CA VAL A 177 -33.13 -5.94 17.91
C VAL A 177 -32.93 -5.14 19.20
N ARG A 178 -32.94 -5.79 20.37
CA ARG A 178 -32.71 -5.13 21.66
C ARG A 178 -31.32 -4.51 21.77
N ASP A 179 -30.28 -5.24 21.36
CA ASP A 179 -28.91 -4.77 21.42
C ASP A 179 -28.71 -3.57 20.49
N ILE A 180 -29.27 -3.63 19.28
CA ILE A 180 -29.27 -2.51 18.33
C ILE A 180 -30.01 -1.29 18.89
N ASN A 181 -31.23 -1.46 19.39
CA ASN A 181 -32.03 -0.38 19.99
C ASN A 181 -31.28 0.28 21.14
N LYS A 182 -30.67 -0.53 22.02
CA LYS A 182 -29.90 -0.05 23.17
C LYS A 182 -28.65 0.73 22.76
N ALA A 183 -27.84 0.17 21.86
CA ALA A 183 -26.57 0.79 21.45
C ALA A 183 -26.79 2.08 20.63
N ASN A 184 -27.85 2.11 19.81
CA ASN A 184 -28.10 3.22 18.88
C ASN A 184 -29.13 4.23 19.38
N LYS A 185 -29.82 3.94 20.50
CA LYS A 185 -30.92 4.75 21.03
C LYS A 185 -32.06 4.92 20.02
N ILE A 186 -32.42 3.84 19.35
CA ILE A 186 -33.54 3.75 18.38
C ILE A 186 -34.61 2.77 18.87
N ASN A 187 -35.74 2.69 18.17
CA ASN A 187 -36.88 1.85 18.55
C ASN A 187 -37.40 1.03 17.35
N VAL A 188 -36.61 0.03 16.95
CA VAL A 188 -37.02 -0.98 15.97
C VAL A 188 -37.91 -2.03 16.64
N GLU A 189 -38.97 -2.48 15.96
CA GLU A 189 -39.96 -3.39 16.51
C GLU A 189 -39.40 -4.80 16.76
N GLU A 190 -39.58 -5.32 17.97
CA GLU A 190 -39.14 -6.68 18.35
C GLU A 190 -40.04 -7.79 17.81
N LYS A 191 -41.32 -7.48 17.53
CA LYS A 191 -42.33 -8.44 17.10
C LYS A 191 -42.38 -8.53 15.59
N VAL A 192 -41.56 -9.40 15.02
CA VAL A 192 -41.60 -9.70 13.58
C VAL A 192 -41.65 -11.21 13.39
N ASP A 193 -42.34 -11.65 12.33
CA ASP A 193 -42.29 -13.04 11.89
C ASP A 193 -40.86 -13.35 11.43
N GLU A 194 -40.12 -14.11 12.25
CA GLU A 194 -38.72 -14.48 12.02
C GLU A 194 -38.51 -15.31 10.75
N PHE A 195 -39.59 -15.87 10.20
CA PHE A 195 -39.56 -16.68 8.98
C PHE A 195 -40.10 -15.92 7.75
N ALA A 196 -40.46 -14.65 7.91
CA ALA A 196 -40.98 -13.84 6.81
C ALA A 196 -39.91 -13.62 5.71
N PRO A 197 -40.26 -13.81 4.43
CA PRO A 197 -39.38 -13.43 3.32
C PRO A 197 -39.00 -11.95 3.40
N GLY A 198 -37.70 -11.66 3.21
CA GLY A 198 -37.18 -10.29 3.23
C GLY A 198 -37.03 -9.67 4.63
N LEU A 199 -37.03 -10.47 5.70
CA LEU A 199 -36.83 -10.01 7.08
C LEU A 199 -35.59 -9.11 7.24
N LEU A 200 -34.43 -9.54 6.71
CA LEU A 200 -33.17 -8.80 6.83
C LEU A 200 -33.25 -7.42 6.16
N THR A 201 -33.83 -7.36 4.96
CA THR A 201 -34.03 -6.10 4.23
C THR A 201 -34.99 -5.18 4.98
N ARG A 202 -36.08 -5.71 5.54
CA ARG A 202 -37.01 -4.91 6.36
C ARG A 202 -36.30 -4.37 7.60
N LEU A 203 -35.58 -5.22 8.32
CA LEU A 203 -34.87 -4.82 9.53
C LEU A 203 -33.84 -3.71 9.23
N CYS A 204 -33.04 -3.85 8.17
CA CYS A 204 -32.11 -2.78 7.80
C CYS A 204 -32.82 -1.50 7.37
N LYS A 205 -33.98 -1.56 6.70
CA LYS A 205 -34.79 -0.36 6.40
C LYS A 205 -35.31 0.30 7.66
N ASP A 206 -35.81 -0.48 8.62
CA ASP A 206 -36.35 0.04 9.88
C ASP A 206 -35.25 0.73 10.69
N ILE A 207 -34.06 0.12 10.78
CA ILE A 207 -32.87 0.72 11.39
C ILE A 207 -32.52 2.04 10.67
N ASN A 208 -32.34 2.00 9.34
CA ASN A 208 -31.97 3.17 8.54
C ASN A 208 -32.98 4.32 8.65
N SER A 209 -34.27 4.03 8.85
CA SER A 209 -35.31 5.05 8.99
C SER A 209 -35.20 5.85 10.30
N GLN A 210 -34.54 5.28 11.31
CA GLN A 210 -34.39 5.87 12.65
C GLN A 210 -32.95 6.31 12.95
N THR A 211 -32.00 5.99 12.07
CA THR A 211 -30.62 6.49 12.11
C THR A 211 -30.42 7.59 11.08
N SER A 212 -29.38 8.42 11.27
CA SER A 212 -29.02 9.45 10.31
C SER A 212 -28.27 8.85 9.12
N GLY A 213 -28.97 8.26 8.15
CA GLY A 213 -28.41 7.74 6.89
C GLY A 213 -28.55 6.22 6.73
N ASP A 214 -28.00 5.69 5.62
CA ASP A 214 -27.98 4.25 5.29
C ASP A 214 -26.99 3.46 6.19
N GLU A 215 -27.29 3.41 7.50
CA GLU A 215 -26.35 3.05 8.55
C GLU A 215 -26.62 1.71 9.26
N CYS A 216 -27.40 0.79 8.68
CA CYS A 216 -27.65 -0.55 9.27
C CYS A 216 -26.36 -1.25 9.73
N THR A 217 -25.32 -1.22 8.88
CA THR A 217 -23.98 -1.75 9.20
C THR A 217 -23.31 -1.00 10.36
N LEU A 218 -23.45 0.33 10.44
CA LEU A 218 -22.88 1.10 11.55
C LEU A 218 -23.64 0.84 12.86
N ALA A 219 -24.95 0.65 12.79
CA ALA A 219 -25.75 0.30 13.95
C ALA A 219 -25.34 -1.06 14.55
N LEU A 220 -25.04 -2.03 13.68
CA LEU A 220 -24.48 -3.32 14.06
C LEU A 220 -23.07 -3.20 14.64
N TYR A 221 -22.22 -2.36 14.04
CA TYR A 221 -20.90 -2.05 14.59
C TYR A 221 -21.00 -1.54 16.04
N LYS A 222 -21.87 -0.56 16.30
CA LYS A 222 -22.08 0.00 17.65
C LYS A 222 -22.61 -1.04 18.65
N ALA A 223 -23.43 -1.98 18.19
CA ALA A 223 -24.02 -3.00 19.06
C ALA A 223 -23.06 -4.15 19.41
N TYR A 224 -22.21 -4.57 18.46
CA TYR A 224 -21.48 -5.84 18.58
C TYR A 224 -19.96 -5.74 18.40
N ILE A 225 -19.45 -4.63 17.88
CA ILE A 225 -18.03 -4.44 17.63
C ILE A 225 -17.43 -3.42 18.59
N GLU A 226 -18.10 -2.27 18.72
CA GLU A 226 -17.65 -1.15 19.54
C GLU A 226 -17.60 -1.52 21.03
N ASP A 227 -16.46 -1.25 21.65
CA ASP A 227 -16.24 -1.38 23.07
C ASP A 227 -15.58 -0.09 23.61
N LYS A 228 -15.63 0.11 24.93
CA LYS A 228 -14.94 1.22 25.59
C LYS A 228 -13.42 1.12 25.43
N ASP A 229 -12.88 -0.10 25.31
CA ASP A 229 -11.48 -0.35 24.99
C ASP A 229 -11.28 -0.50 23.47
N GLU A 230 -10.44 0.37 22.89
CA GLU A 230 -10.11 0.33 21.46
C GLU A 230 -9.45 -0.99 21.03
N ASN A 231 -8.70 -1.64 21.92
CA ASN A 231 -8.05 -2.92 21.62
C ASN A 231 -9.09 -4.04 21.57
N VAL A 232 -10.07 -4.03 22.47
CA VAL A 232 -11.19 -4.98 22.44
C VAL A 232 -12.03 -4.77 21.18
N THR A 233 -12.31 -3.51 20.84
CA THR A 233 -12.98 -3.16 19.57
C THR A 233 -12.22 -3.75 18.38
N ARG A 234 -10.89 -3.60 18.35
CA ARG A 234 -10.05 -4.13 17.27
C ARG A 234 -10.03 -5.65 17.21
N GLN A 235 -10.01 -6.33 18.36
CA GLN A 235 -10.14 -7.78 18.45
C GLN A 235 -11.51 -8.25 17.96
N ASN A 236 -12.59 -7.51 18.26
CA ASN A 236 -13.94 -7.81 17.76
C ASN A 236 -14.02 -7.67 16.23
N ILE A 237 -13.41 -6.62 15.67
CA ILE A 237 -13.28 -6.45 14.20
C ILE A 237 -12.52 -7.65 13.60
N ASP A 238 -11.36 -7.99 14.15
CA ASP A 238 -10.54 -9.12 13.68
C ASP A 238 -11.32 -10.44 13.74
N ARG A 239 -12.05 -10.69 14.84
CA ARG A 239 -12.91 -11.87 14.99
C ARG A 239 -14.00 -11.92 13.91
N PHE A 240 -14.69 -10.80 13.67
CA PHE A 240 -15.71 -10.70 12.64
C PHE A 240 -15.15 -11.08 11.26
N PHE A 241 -14.05 -10.46 10.83
CA PHE A 241 -13.50 -10.72 9.50
C PHE A 241 -12.77 -12.07 9.35
N ARG A 242 -12.18 -12.59 10.42
CA ARG A 242 -11.61 -13.95 10.42
C ARG A 242 -12.68 -15.01 10.21
N SER A 243 -13.84 -14.86 10.84
CA SER A 243 -14.96 -15.79 10.63
C SER A 243 -15.47 -15.81 9.17
N LEU A 244 -15.13 -14.78 8.39
CA LEU A 244 -15.48 -14.65 6.98
C LEU A 244 -14.38 -15.10 5.99
N SER A 245 -13.11 -15.20 6.40
CA SER A 245 -12.01 -15.48 5.43
C SER A 245 -10.70 -16.06 5.99
N ASN A 246 -10.64 -16.44 7.26
CA ASN A 246 -9.42 -16.91 7.94
C ASN A 246 -8.20 -15.96 7.88
N MET A 247 -8.34 -14.75 7.32
CA MET A 247 -7.31 -13.72 7.33
C MET A 247 -7.47 -12.77 8.52
N SER A 248 -6.36 -12.33 9.08
CA SER A 248 -6.37 -11.28 10.10
C SER A 248 -6.78 -9.94 9.51
N LEU A 249 -7.31 -9.06 10.35
CA LEU A 249 -7.66 -7.68 10.00
C LEU A 249 -6.47 -6.96 9.35
N GLN A 250 -5.26 -7.14 9.89
CA GLN A 250 -4.05 -6.53 9.34
C GLN A 250 -3.77 -7.00 7.91
N ASN A 251 -3.82 -8.31 7.68
CA ASN A 251 -3.60 -8.85 6.33
C ASN A 251 -4.70 -8.37 5.39
N MET A 252 -5.95 -8.30 5.85
CA MET A 252 -7.03 -7.79 5.02
C MET A 252 -6.88 -6.32 4.67
N THR A 253 -6.53 -5.46 5.64
CA THR A 253 -6.23 -4.04 5.39
C THR A 253 -5.10 -3.90 4.36
N ASN A 254 -4.00 -4.62 4.54
CA ASN A 254 -2.83 -4.53 3.66
C ASN A 254 -3.10 -5.12 2.27
N ASP A 255 -3.86 -6.20 2.16
CA ASP A 255 -4.07 -6.91 0.88
C ASP A 255 -5.26 -6.42 0.06
N TYR A 256 -6.26 -5.79 0.70
CA TYR A 256 -7.49 -5.37 0.03
C TYR A 256 -7.67 -3.86 -0.08
N VAL A 257 -7.15 -3.09 0.87
CA VAL A 257 -7.35 -1.63 0.88
C VAL A 257 -6.13 -0.93 0.33
N LEU A 258 -4.96 -1.18 0.91
CA LEU A 258 -3.80 -0.35 0.62
C LEU A 258 -3.22 -0.57 -0.79
N PRO A 259 -2.70 0.49 -1.43
CA PRO A 259 -2.20 0.42 -2.80
C PRO A 259 -0.91 -0.39 -2.91
N ARG A 260 -0.79 -1.12 -4.02
CA ARG A 260 0.42 -1.85 -4.40
C ARG A 260 0.66 -1.75 -5.90
N GLY A 261 1.89 -1.91 -6.32
CA GLY A 261 2.23 -1.88 -7.73
C GLY A 261 3.62 -2.41 -8.01
N ASP A 262 3.96 -2.45 -9.29
CA ASP A 262 5.27 -2.81 -9.76
C ASP A 262 5.65 -2.03 -11.01
N LEU A 263 6.94 -1.71 -11.10
CA LEU A 263 7.59 -1.10 -12.24
C LEU A 263 8.62 -2.09 -12.76
N ASN A 264 8.46 -2.53 -14.00
CA ASN A 264 9.40 -3.41 -14.68
C ASN A 264 10.20 -2.62 -15.71
N MET A 265 11.50 -2.82 -15.71
CA MET A 265 12.47 -2.28 -16.66
C MET A 265 13.05 -3.49 -17.39
N MET A 266 12.78 -3.60 -18.70
CA MET A 266 13.15 -4.80 -19.45
C MET A 266 14.63 -4.83 -19.82
N GLU A 267 15.25 -3.65 -19.89
CA GLU A 267 16.62 -3.45 -20.32
C GLU A 267 17.48 -2.87 -19.19
N LYS A 268 18.79 -3.07 -19.28
CA LYS A 268 19.80 -2.60 -18.31
C LYS A 268 20.06 -1.09 -18.46
N ASP A 269 18.99 -0.28 -18.39
CA ASP A 269 19.06 1.15 -18.65
C ASP A 269 19.12 2.01 -17.38
N ILE A 270 18.63 1.53 -16.23
CA ILE A 270 18.72 2.27 -14.96
C ILE A 270 19.58 1.49 -13.99
N LYS A 271 20.66 2.13 -13.55
CA LYS A 271 21.58 1.60 -12.55
C LYS A 271 21.24 2.17 -11.17
N LEU A 272 21.13 1.32 -10.15
CA LEU A 272 21.16 1.74 -8.75
C LEU A 272 22.60 1.67 -8.24
N VAL A 273 23.13 2.79 -7.78
CA VAL A 273 24.41 2.86 -7.07
C VAL A 273 24.14 2.85 -5.57
N LEU A 274 24.81 1.94 -4.86
CA LEU A 274 24.66 1.78 -3.42
C LEU A 274 25.64 2.70 -2.67
N PRO A 275 25.24 3.25 -1.51
CA PRO A 275 26.09 4.13 -0.70
C PRO A 275 27.31 3.37 -0.16
N ASN A 276 28.52 3.79 -0.55
CA ASN A 276 29.78 3.11 -0.24
C ASN A 276 30.17 3.09 1.26
N GLU A 277 29.57 3.99 2.04
CA GLU A 277 29.64 4.02 3.50
C GLU A 277 28.96 2.81 4.16
N PHE A 278 28.02 2.18 3.45
CA PHE A 278 27.27 1.02 3.93
C PHE A 278 27.57 -0.26 3.14
N PHE A 279 27.84 -0.14 1.83
CA PHE A 279 28.09 -1.25 0.92
C PHE A 279 29.46 -1.11 0.27
N TYR A 280 30.37 -2.06 0.49
CA TYR A 280 31.77 -1.88 0.12
C TYR A 280 32.44 -3.18 -0.32
N VAL A 281 33.49 -3.10 -1.15
CA VAL A 281 34.12 -4.31 -1.72
C VAL A 281 35.15 -4.90 -0.77
N LYS A 282 36.08 -4.08 -0.29
CA LYS A 282 37.17 -4.48 0.62
C LYS A 282 37.02 -3.82 1.98
N LYS A 283 36.77 -2.51 2.01
CA LYS A 283 36.59 -1.72 3.24
C LYS A 283 35.62 -0.57 3.01
N LYS A 284 34.94 -0.14 4.08
CA LYS A 284 34.05 1.04 4.05
C LYS A 284 34.76 2.23 3.42
N ASN A 285 34.06 2.95 2.54
CA ASN A 285 34.58 4.10 1.80
C ASN A 285 35.82 3.79 0.95
N ASP A 286 36.07 2.52 0.58
CA ASP A 286 36.86 2.30 -0.62
C ASP A 286 36.08 2.89 -1.81
N GLN A 287 36.76 3.57 -2.72
CA GLN A 287 36.13 4.34 -3.81
C GLN A 287 35.44 3.44 -4.86
N SER A 288 35.06 2.22 -4.49
CA SER A 288 34.44 1.22 -5.35
C SER A 288 32.93 1.38 -5.29
N ASP A 289 32.33 1.82 -6.39
CA ASP A 289 30.87 1.90 -6.50
C ASP A 289 30.26 0.50 -6.65
N VAL A 290 29.60 0.03 -5.59
CA VAL A 290 28.73 -1.16 -5.67
C VAL A 290 27.44 -0.73 -6.35
N SER A 291 27.07 -1.39 -7.45
CA SER A 291 25.90 -1.01 -8.23
C SER A 291 25.32 -2.17 -9.03
N PHE A 292 24.08 -2.02 -9.49
CA PHE A 292 23.43 -2.99 -10.36
C PHE A 292 22.36 -2.34 -11.23
N PHE A 293 21.97 -3.03 -12.30
CA PHE A 293 20.86 -2.59 -13.15
C PHE A 293 19.54 -3.09 -12.60
N ILE A 294 18.56 -2.20 -12.45
CA ILE A 294 17.25 -2.54 -11.90
C ILE A 294 16.42 -3.24 -12.97
N GLU A 295 15.90 -4.43 -12.64
CA GLU A 295 14.92 -5.14 -13.46
C GLU A 295 13.49 -4.80 -13.04
N LYS A 296 13.25 -4.78 -11.71
CA LYS A 296 11.90 -4.60 -11.18
C LYS A 296 11.93 -3.82 -9.87
N ILE A 297 10.94 -2.95 -9.67
CA ILE A 297 10.62 -2.32 -8.39
C ILE A 297 9.20 -2.71 -8.05
N GLU A 298 8.98 -3.41 -6.95
CA GLU A 298 7.65 -3.68 -6.41
C GLU A 298 7.42 -2.73 -5.24
N GLN A 299 6.25 -2.12 -5.15
CA GLN A 299 5.89 -1.21 -4.07
C GLN A 299 4.60 -1.66 -3.38
N ASN A 300 4.56 -1.52 -2.06
CA ASN A 300 3.37 -1.85 -1.27
C ASN A 300 3.26 -0.90 -0.07
N LEU A 301 2.13 -0.22 0.07
CA LEU A 301 1.82 0.48 1.30
C LEU A 301 1.20 -0.51 2.28
N THR A 302 1.77 -0.60 3.47
CA THR A 302 1.24 -1.45 4.55
C THR A 302 0.97 -0.61 5.79
N TYR A 303 0.13 -1.13 6.68
CA TYR A 303 -0.11 -0.54 7.99
C TYR A 303 0.21 -1.57 9.08
N ASP A 304 1.11 -1.18 9.99
CA ASP A 304 1.48 -1.94 11.18
C ASP A 304 0.54 -1.53 12.32
N PHE A 305 -0.34 -2.44 12.73
CA PHE A 305 -1.34 -2.17 13.76
C PHE A 305 -0.74 -2.00 15.15
N ASP A 306 0.36 -2.70 15.45
CA ASP A 306 1.03 -2.67 16.75
C ASP A 306 1.80 -1.35 16.91
N LYS A 307 2.55 -0.97 15.87
CA LYS A 307 3.30 0.30 15.83
C LYS A 307 2.44 1.50 15.46
N LYS A 308 1.18 1.26 15.06
CA LYS A 308 0.23 2.26 14.58
C LYS A 308 0.79 3.18 13.49
N THR A 309 1.57 2.64 12.56
CA THR A 309 2.25 3.42 11.50
C THR A 309 2.07 2.78 10.14
N TYR A 310 2.03 3.61 9.11
CA TYR A 310 2.21 3.13 7.76
C TYR A 310 3.68 2.83 7.47
N VAL A 311 3.91 1.89 6.56
CA VAL A 311 5.23 1.54 6.01
C VAL A 311 5.08 1.34 4.50
N LEU A 312 5.81 2.13 3.72
CA LEU A 312 5.89 1.98 2.27
C LEU A 312 7.09 1.10 1.95
N LEU A 313 6.82 -0.13 1.52
CA LEU A 313 7.86 -1.07 1.10
C LEU A 313 8.20 -0.84 -0.37
N PHE A 314 9.49 -0.84 -0.68
CA PHE A 314 10.01 -1.00 -2.04
C PHE A 314 10.89 -2.24 -2.10
N LYS A 315 10.62 -3.15 -3.03
CA LYS A 315 11.46 -4.28 -3.32
C LYS A 315 12.10 -4.07 -4.69
N VAL A 316 13.41 -3.90 -4.71
CA VAL A 316 14.20 -3.62 -5.90
C VAL A 316 14.98 -4.87 -6.29
N THR A 317 14.60 -5.45 -7.42
CA THR A 317 15.22 -6.66 -8.00
C THR A 317 16.26 -6.25 -9.05
N PRO A 318 17.52 -6.69 -8.91
CA PRO A 318 18.52 -6.49 -9.95
C PRO A 318 18.29 -7.43 -11.14
N HIS A 319 18.68 -7.00 -12.33
CA HIS A 319 18.86 -7.93 -13.45
C HIS A 319 19.88 -9.01 -13.06
N PHE A 320 19.62 -10.24 -13.49
CA PHE A 320 20.60 -11.32 -13.39
C PHE A 320 21.95 -10.88 -13.98
N ASP A 321 23.04 -11.20 -13.28
CA ASP A 321 24.43 -10.82 -13.58
C ASP A 321 24.82 -9.33 -13.46
N SER A 322 23.88 -8.43 -13.17
CA SER A 322 24.13 -6.99 -13.29
C SER A 322 24.93 -6.34 -12.16
N MET A 323 25.17 -7.09 -11.07
CA MET A 323 25.95 -6.61 -9.93
C MET A 323 27.41 -6.32 -10.33
N SER A 324 27.89 -5.12 -10.02
CA SER A 324 29.23 -4.64 -10.38
C SER A 324 30.35 -5.46 -9.72
N SER A 325 30.13 -5.93 -8.50
CA SER A 325 31.12 -6.69 -7.73
C SER A 325 30.47 -7.51 -6.61
N ASP A 326 31.26 -8.42 -6.02
CA ASP A 326 31.01 -8.90 -4.67
C ASP A 326 31.10 -7.70 -3.71
N PHE A 327 30.36 -7.74 -2.61
CA PHE A 327 30.38 -6.66 -1.62
C PHE A 327 30.12 -7.17 -0.21
N LYS A 328 30.33 -6.28 0.75
CA LYS A 328 30.09 -6.46 2.17
C LYS A 328 29.22 -5.33 2.71
N PHE A 329 28.45 -5.63 3.74
CA PHE A 329 27.73 -4.64 4.53
C PHE A 329 27.58 -5.13 5.97
N LEU A 330 27.37 -4.19 6.89
CA LEU A 330 27.16 -4.52 8.30
C LEU A 330 25.69 -4.90 8.54
N GLY A 331 25.41 -6.19 8.60
CA GLY A 331 24.05 -6.73 8.72
C GLY A 331 23.69 -7.15 10.15
N GLU A 332 22.41 -7.03 10.47
CA GLU A 332 21.74 -7.59 11.64
C GLU A 332 20.88 -8.79 11.22
N TYR A 333 20.95 -9.86 12.02
CA TYR A 333 20.18 -11.08 11.80
C TYR A 333 19.93 -11.83 13.12
N ASP A 334 18.88 -12.65 13.14
CA ASP A 334 18.59 -13.53 14.27
C ASP A 334 19.39 -14.82 14.16
N ASP A 335 20.30 -15.03 15.12
CA ASP A 335 21.05 -16.26 15.24
C ASP A 335 20.20 -17.28 16.01
N MET A 336 19.50 -18.14 15.27
CA MET A 336 18.60 -19.17 15.82
C MET A 336 19.31 -20.11 16.82
N LEU A 337 20.62 -20.34 16.64
CA LEU A 337 21.39 -21.20 17.55
C LEU A 337 21.67 -20.51 18.88
N LYS A 338 21.83 -19.17 18.86
CA LYS A 338 22.08 -18.37 20.06
C LYS A 338 20.83 -17.73 20.65
N GLY A 339 19.69 -17.81 19.95
CA GLY A 339 18.42 -17.20 20.36
C GLY A 339 18.50 -15.68 20.56
N LYS A 340 19.40 -14.99 19.83
CA LYS A 340 19.60 -13.55 19.97
C LYS A 340 20.00 -12.89 18.65
N GLN A 341 19.71 -11.60 18.55
CA GLN A 341 20.15 -10.77 17.44
C GLN A 341 21.68 -10.67 17.43
N GLN A 342 22.27 -10.77 16.25
CA GLN A 342 23.71 -10.61 16.02
C GLN A 342 23.95 -9.53 14.97
N THR A 343 25.15 -8.95 15.00
CA THR A 343 25.63 -8.03 13.97
C THR A 343 26.96 -8.55 13.45
N ALA A 344 27.11 -8.64 12.13
CA ALA A 344 28.38 -9.00 11.49
C ALA A 344 28.51 -8.37 10.10
N ASP A 345 29.73 -8.32 9.57
CA ASP A 345 29.93 -8.02 8.15
C ASP A 345 29.48 -9.22 7.32
N ILE A 346 28.44 -9.01 6.53
CA ILE A 346 27.86 -10.02 5.65
C ILE A 346 28.51 -9.88 4.29
N GLU A 347 29.20 -10.92 3.85
CA GLU A 347 29.73 -11.01 2.49
C GLU A 347 28.66 -11.52 1.53
N VAL A 348 28.54 -10.83 0.40
CA VAL A 348 27.57 -11.12 -0.65
C VAL A 348 28.29 -11.32 -1.96
N LYS A 349 28.09 -12.48 -2.58
CA LYS A 349 28.56 -12.70 -3.94
C LYS A 349 27.62 -12.05 -4.94
N LYS A 350 28.18 -11.52 -6.02
CA LYS A 350 27.44 -10.76 -7.05
C LYS A 350 26.29 -11.53 -7.72
N ASN A 351 26.28 -12.87 -7.62
CA ASN A 351 25.25 -13.75 -8.16
C ASN A 351 24.34 -14.38 -7.09
N GLU A 352 24.41 -13.91 -5.84
CA GLU A 352 23.58 -14.40 -4.75
C GLU A 352 22.44 -13.44 -4.38
N ILE A 353 22.45 -12.20 -4.87
CA ILE A 353 21.37 -11.24 -4.57
C ILE A 353 20.09 -11.65 -5.29
N ASN A 354 19.01 -11.72 -4.52
CA ASN A 354 17.66 -11.83 -5.05
C ASN A 354 17.05 -10.43 -5.24
N TYR A 355 17.09 -9.59 -4.19
CA TYR A 355 16.51 -8.24 -4.19
C TYR A 355 16.93 -7.46 -2.93
N PHE A 356 16.73 -6.14 -2.97
CA PHE A 356 16.82 -5.24 -1.82
C PHE A 356 15.42 -4.81 -1.41
N GLU A 357 15.11 -4.83 -0.12
CA GLU A 357 13.87 -4.30 0.44
C GLU A 357 14.14 -3.02 1.22
N PHE A 358 13.38 -1.97 0.92
CA PHE A 358 13.42 -0.69 1.59
C PHE A 358 12.11 -0.49 2.33
N PHE A 359 12.17 -0.37 3.65
CA PHE A 359 11.03 -0.09 4.51
C PHE A 359 11.04 1.40 4.83
N LEU A 360 10.25 2.17 4.09
CA LEU A 360 10.15 3.61 4.26
C LEU A 360 9.05 3.95 5.27
N TYR A 361 9.47 4.41 6.44
CA TYR A 361 8.63 5.02 7.47
C TYR A 361 8.60 6.55 7.28
N PRO A 362 7.67 7.27 7.93
CA PRO A 362 7.60 8.73 7.82
C PRO A 362 8.84 9.50 8.31
N ASP A 363 9.67 8.90 9.16
CA ASP A 363 10.85 9.50 9.80
C ASP A 363 12.17 8.81 9.43
N ARG A 364 12.12 7.59 8.91
CA ARG A 364 13.30 6.76 8.65
C ARG A 364 13.10 5.79 7.50
N MET A 365 14.20 5.29 6.97
CA MET A 365 14.22 4.16 6.04
C MET A 365 15.13 3.06 6.59
N GLU A 366 14.63 1.83 6.55
CA GLU A 366 15.40 0.62 6.85
C GLU A 366 15.62 -0.16 5.56
N VAL A 367 16.75 -0.86 5.46
CA VAL A 367 17.11 -1.63 4.26
C VAL A 367 17.39 -3.07 4.63
N GLN A 368 16.87 -4.02 3.87
CA GLN A 368 17.15 -5.44 3.99
C GLN A 368 17.71 -5.96 2.68
N VAL A 369 18.78 -6.74 2.77
CA VAL A 369 19.41 -7.41 1.63
C VAL A 369 18.96 -8.86 1.63
N ASN A 370 18.23 -9.27 0.60
CA ASN A 370 17.76 -10.64 0.46
C ASN A 370 18.60 -11.39 -0.58
N MET A 371 19.17 -12.52 -0.18
CA MET A 371 20.14 -13.27 -0.98
C MET A 371 19.94 -14.79 -0.84
N THR A 372 20.32 -15.56 -1.85
CA THR A 372 20.35 -17.03 -1.81
C THR A 372 21.79 -17.51 -1.86
N LYS A 373 22.27 -18.11 -0.77
CA LYS A 373 23.64 -18.66 -0.72
C LYS A 373 23.72 -19.94 -1.52
N LYS A 374 24.74 -20.06 -2.38
CA LYS A 374 24.90 -21.25 -3.25
C LYS A 374 25.02 -22.56 -2.47
N GLU A 375 25.64 -22.51 -1.30
CA GLU A 375 25.96 -23.69 -0.49
C GLU A 375 24.70 -24.40 0.03
N ASN A 376 23.66 -23.65 0.40
CA ASN A 376 22.53 -24.20 1.16
C ASN A 376 21.17 -24.02 0.46
N ARG A 377 21.09 -23.35 -0.70
CA ARG A 377 19.86 -23.07 -1.48
C ARG A 377 18.74 -22.33 -0.72
N PHE A 378 18.94 -21.95 0.53
CA PHE A 378 18.00 -21.12 1.30
C PHE A 378 18.21 -19.64 1.00
N SER A 379 17.10 -18.89 0.97
CA SER A 379 17.13 -17.43 0.93
C SER A 379 17.23 -16.88 2.36
N TYR A 380 18.10 -15.89 2.52
CA TYR A 380 18.36 -15.19 3.77
C TYR A 380 18.08 -13.71 3.59
N GLY A 381 17.38 -13.12 4.55
CA GLY A 381 17.21 -11.68 4.68
C GLY A 381 18.09 -11.14 5.80
N TYR A 382 18.97 -10.20 5.48
CA TYR A 382 19.80 -9.51 6.46
C TYR A 382 19.44 -8.03 6.47
N LYS A 383 19.01 -7.53 7.63
CA LYS A 383 18.69 -6.12 7.81
C LYS A 383 19.99 -5.34 7.92
N LEU A 384 20.15 -4.23 7.21
CA LEU A 384 21.28 -3.33 7.42
C LEU A 384 21.18 -2.74 8.84
N LYS A 385 22.27 -2.78 9.60
CA LYS A 385 22.32 -2.17 10.94
C LYS A 385 21.95 -0.69 10.93
N ASN A 386 22.34 -0.01 9.86
CA ASN A 386 22.16 1.43 9.72
C ASN A 386 20.72 1.77 9.31
N ILE A 387 20.17 2.75 10.00
CA ILE A 387 18.88 3.37 9.68
C ILE A 387 19.15 4.72 9.02
N PHE A 388 18.50 4.96 7.89
CA PHE A 388 18.61 6.22 7.16
C PHE A 388 17.56 7.19 7.70
N LYS A 389 18.00 8.38 8.14
CA LYS A 389 17.06 9.42 8.58
C LYS A 389 16.50 10.13 7.36
N ILE A 390 15.18 10.21 7.27
CA ILE A 390 14.52 10.97 6.21
C ILE A 390 14.51 12.44 6.62
N LYS A 391 15.26 13.26 5.89
CA LYS A 391 15.15 14.72 6.01
C LYS A 391 13.87 15.16 5.29
N LYS A 392 12.87 15.57 6.06
CA LYS A 392 11.69 16.22 5.50
C LYS A 392 12.16 17.58 4.96
N ASN A 393 12.19 17.74 3.65
CA ASN A 393 12.33 19.07 3.06
C ASN A 393 11.18 19.90 3.60
N THR A 394 11.52 20.87 4.46
CA THR A 394 10.54 21.86 4.92
C THR A 394 10.41 22.85 3.76
N PRO A 395 9.20 23.10 3.23
CA PRO A 395 9.02 24.00 2.09
C PRO A 395 9.55 25.41 2.36
#